data_AF-A0A355FG06-F1
#
_entry.id   AF-A0A355FG06-F1
#
_cell.length_a   1.000
_cell.length_b   1.000
_cell.length_c   1.000
_cell.angle_alpha   90.00
_cell.angle_beta   90.00
_cell.angle_gamma   90.00
#
_symmetry.space_group_name_H-M   'P 1'
#
loop_
_entity.id
_entity.type
_entity.pdbx_description
1 polymer ?
#
loop_
_entity_poly.entity_id
_entity_poly.type
_entity_poly.pdbx_seq_one_letter_code
_entity_poly.pdbx_strand_id
1 'polypeptide(L)'
;MTKEINNDYLKLLTDFHVQASAEIFTKKIQYEQWLGKLFYLNDALHKQYDLFYQELFWIVLYQLLTEGNNQYLNKTVILVKKINEPYEKKWYNRLRKGLLELKDQFTTVEFEYLEYRRHNSCHIFQQDYSVFKKDNSLKNKKEQNRKKRSVINIELEFFSVLQKYGGDTGFDTHFRIVLYPIINQLNIDLNTIQEEDMNKKEINE
;
A
#
# COMPACT_ATOMS: atom_id res chain seq x y z
N MET A 1 -3.23 46.69 7.37
CA MET A 1 -2.29 45.80 8.09
C MET A 1 -1.89 44.66 7.17
N THR A 2 -0.92 44.92 6.30
CA THR A 2 -0.23 43.89 5.53
C THR A 2 0.75 43.22 6.49
N LYS A 3 0.50 41.95 6.86
CA LYS A 3 1.48 41.17 7.63
C LYS A 3 2.76 41.12 6.78
N GLU A 4 3.83 41.72 7.25
CA GLU A 4 5.18 41.43 6.74
C GLU A 4 5.36 39.91 6.83
N ILE A 5 5.31 39.24 5.68
CA ILE A 5 5.75 37.85 5.60
C ILE A 5 7.25 37.94 5.85
N ASN A 6 7.65 37.49 7.03
CA ASN A 6 9.02 37.56 7.51
C ASN A 6 9.97 36.99 6.44
N ASN A 7 10.94 37.79 6.00
CA ASN A 7 11.80 37.51 4.85
C ASN A 7 12.63 36.21 5.05
N ASP A 8 12.83 35.81 6.30
CA ASP A 8 13.49 34.55 6.68
C ASP A 8 12.60 33.32 6.49
N TYR A 9 11.27 33.47 6.63
CA TYR A 9 10.33 32.39 6.32
C TYR A 9 10.28 32.11 4.82
N LEU A 10 10.36 33.16 3.99
CA LEU A 10 10.46 33.01 2.53
C LEU A 10 11.77 32.33 2.11
N LYS A 11 12.88 32.60 2.80
CA LYS A 11 14.16 31.88 2.59
C LYS A 11 14.06 30.41 2.98
N LEU A 12 13.48 30.08 4.14
CA LEU A 12 13.23 28.69 4.55
C LEU A 12 12.33 27.94 3.57
N LEU A 13 11.30 28.59 3.02
CA LEU A 13 10.40 28.02 2.02
C LEU A 13 11.06 27.76 0.66
N THR A 14 12.21 28.37 0.38
CA THR A 14 12.96 28.20 -0.88
C THR A 14 14.23 27.39 -0.72
N ASP A 15 14.59 27.06 0.53
CA ASP A 15 15.73 26.20 0.85
C ASP A 15 15.41 24.74 0.52
N PHE A 16 16.23 24.15 -0.35
CA PHE A 16 16.07 22.78 -0.82
C PHE A 16 16.17 21.75 0.32
N HIS A 17 17.05 21.94 1.29
CA HIS A 17 17.22 21.00 2.39
C HIS A 17 16.03 21.01 3.33
N VAL A 18 15.45 22.18 3.58
CA VAL A 18 14.23 22.32 4.39
C VAL A 18 13.05 21.68 3.67
N GLN A 19 12.86 21.96 2.38
CA GLN A 19 11.81 21.34 1.57
C GLN A 19 11.94 19.82 1.53
N ALA A 20 13.15 19.29 1.27
CA ALA A 20 13.41 17.86 1.22
C ALA A 20 13.16 17.18 2.57
N SER A 21 13.57 17.81 3.68
CA SER A 21 13.35 17.28 5.02
C SER A 21 11.87 17.24 5.38
N ALA A 22 11.12 18.31 5.08
CA ALA A 22 9.68 18.39 5.28
C ALA A 22 8.93 17.35 4.44
N GLU A 23 9.34 17.15 3.18
CA GLU A 23 8.77 16.14 2.29
C GLU A 23 8.98 14.73 2.83
N ILE A 24 10.22 14.40 3.27
CA ILE A 24 10.55 13.09 3.84
C ILE A 24 9.72 12.82 5.11
N PHE A 25 9.65 13.80 6.02
CA PHE A 25 8.89 13.69 7.26
C PHE A 25 7.39 13.50 6.99
N THR A 26 6.82 14.29 6.09
CA THR A 26 5.41 14.19 5.73
C THR A 26 5.09 12.82 5.12
N LYS A 27 5.95 12.34 4.22
CA LYS A 27 5.79 11.02 3.60
C LYS A 27 5.93 9.90 4.62
N LYS A 28 6.80 10.03 5.62
CA LYS A 28 6.91 9.10 6.75
C LYS A 28 5.59 8.97 7.49
N ILE A 29 5.05 10.10 7.95
CA ILE A 29 3.79 10.12 8.69
C ILE A 29 2.65 9.53 7.86
N GLN A 30 2.54 9.94 6.59
CA GLN A 30 1.52 9.40 5.71
C GLN A 30 1.66 7.88 5.59
N TYR A 31 2.86 7.38 5.32
CA TYR A 31 3.10 5.96 5.20
C TYR A 31 2.73 5.18 6.47
N GLU A 32 3.15 5.66 7.64
CA GLU A 32 2.82 5.05 8.95
C GLU A 32 1.32 5.05 9.23
N GLN A 33 0.59 6.10 8.84
CA GLN A 33 -0.88 6.12 8.93
C GLN A 33 -1.53 5.06 8.05
N TRP A 34 -1.02 4.84 6.83
CA TRP A 34 -1.53 3.77 5.96
C TRP A 34 -1.23 2.38 6.54
N LEU A 35 -0.06 2.20 7.16
CA LEU A 35 0.29 0.96 7.85
C LEU A 35 -0.63 0.71 9.06
N GLY A 36 -0.91 1.73 9.86
CA GLY A 36 -1.86 1.63 10.97
C GLY A 36 -3.26 1.23 10.52
N LYS A 37 -3.73 1.78 9.38
CA LYS A 37 -5.01 1.35 8.77
C LYS A 37 -4.99 -0.11 8.37
N LEU A 38 -3.88 -0.62 7.82
CA LEU A 38 -3.75 -2.03 7.46
C LEU A 38 -3.93 -2.92 8.70
N PHE A 39 -3.24 -2.59 9.80
CA PHE A 39 -3.32 -3.36 11.03
C PHE A 39 -4.72 -3.34 11.64
N TYR A 40 -5.35 -2.17 11.67
CA TYR A 40 -6.72 -2.02 12.16
C TYR A 40 -7.72 -2.84 11.32
N LEU A 41 -7.67 -2.69 9.99
CA LEU A 41 -8.58 -3.41 9.08
C LEU A 41 -8.36 -4.92 9.16
N ASN A 42 -7.12 -5.37 9.29
CA ASN A 42 -6.79 -6.79 9.45
C ASN A 42 -7.44 -7.40 10.69
N ASP A 43 -7.35 -6.72 11.84
CA ASP A 43 -7.98 -7.17 13.09
C ASP A 43 -9.51 -7.09 13.02
N ALA A 44 -10.05 -5.98 12.52
CA ALA A 44 -11.50 -5.77 12.39
C ALA A 44 -12.14 -6.85 11.50
N LEU A 45 -11.56 -7.09 10.32
CA LEU A 45 -12.04 -8.10 9.39
C LEU A 45 -11.84 -9.53 9.90
N HIS A 46 -10.86 -9.79 10.77
CA HIS A 46 -10.71 -11.09 11.40
C HIS A 46 -11.84 -11.38 12.38
N LYS A 47 -12.23 -10.38 13.19
CA LYS A 47 -13.32 -10.47 14.15
C LYS A 47 -14.68 -10.62 13.48
N GLN A 48 -14.93 -9.80 12.47
CA GLN A 48 -16.20 -9.81 11.75
C GLN A 48 -15.99 -9.37 10.30
N TYR A 49 -16.56 -10.13 9.37
CA TYR A 49 -16.57 -9.71 7.98
C TYR A 49 -17.49 -8.50 7.79
N ASP A 50 -16.94 -7.47 7.15
CA ASP A 50 -17.67 -6.30 6.69
C ASP A 50 -17.20 -5.95 5.27
N LEU A 51 -18.15 -5.79 4.35
CA LEU A 51 -17.84 -5.57 2.94
C LEU A 51 -17.11 -4.24 2.71
N PHE A 52 -17.51 -3.18 3.41
CA PHE A 52 -16.89 -1.87 3.25
C PHE A 52 -15.45 -1.89 3.77
N TYR A 53 -15.20 -2.53 4.91
CA TYR A 53 -13.85 -2.72 5.43
C TYR A 53 -13.01 -3.61 4.52
N GLN A 54 -13.61 -4.61 3.88
CA GLN A 54 -12.92 -5.47 2.92
C GLN A 54 -12.43 -4.68 1.70
N GLU A 55 -13.26 -3.80 1.15
CA GLU A 55 -12.88 -2.93 0.03
C GLU A 55 -11.75 -1.98 0.42
N LEU A 56 -11.87 -1.35 1.59
CA LEU A 56 -10.80 -0.49 2.12
C LEU A 56 -9.51 -1.25 2.36
N PHE A 57 -9.58 -2.48 2.88
CA PHE A 57 -8.43 -3.34 3.11
C PHE A 57 -7.66 -3.60 1.83
N TRP A 58 -8.35 -3.90 0.73
CA TRP A 58 -7.69 -4.11 -0.57
C TRP A 58 -7.03 -2.86 -1.12
N ILE A 59 -7.67 -1.68 -0.97
CA ILE A 59 -7.06 -0.41 -1.35
C ILE A 59 -5.78 -0.17 -0.55
N VAL A 60 -5.86 -0.29 0.78
CA VAL A 60 -4.73 -0.04 1.68
C VAL A 60 -3.58 -1.01 1.41
N LEU A 61 -3.87 -2.30 1.31
CA LEU A 61 -2.86 -3.32 1.02
C LEU A 61 -2.18 -3.07 -0.32
N TYR A 62 -2.95 -2.84 -1.39
CA TYR A 62 -2.37 -2.61 -2.72
C TYR A 62 -1.44 -1.39 -2.73
N GLN A 63 -1.86 -0.28 -2.10
CA GLN A 63 -1.06 0.94 -2.03
C GLN A 63 0.24 0.74 -1.23
N LEU A 64 0.19 0.02 -0.11
CA LEU A 64 1.39 -0.31 0.67
C LEU A 64 2.37 -1.20 -0.10
N LEU A 65 1.86 -2.20 -0.83
CA LEU A 65 2.68 -3.16 -1.59
C LEU A 65 3.26 -2.57 -2.89
N THR A 66 2.70 -1.47 -3.39
CA THR A 66 3.14 -0.81 -4.63
C THR A 66 3.83 0.52 -4.35
N GLU A 67 3.07 1.59 -4.17
CA GLU A 67 3.59 2.95 -3.98
C GLU A 67 4.42 3.07 -2.70
N GLY A 68 3.92 2.46 -1.62
CA GLY A 68 4.61 2.45 -0.33
C GLY A 68 5.97 1.76 -0.37
N ASN A 69 6.04 0.56 -0.95
CA ASN A 69 7.29 -0.20 -1.05
C ASN A 69 8.28 0.43 -2.04
N ASN A 70 7.80 0.87 -3.21
CA ASN A 70 8.66 1.37 -4.28
C ASN A 70 9.12 2.82 -4.08
N GLN A 71 8.23 3.73 -3.66
CA GLN A 71 8.56 5.14 -3.57
C GLN A 71 9.15 5.53 -2.22
N TYR A 72 8.62 4.96 -1.14
CA TYR A 72 9.02 5.34 0.21
C TYR A 72 10.10 4.43 0.77
N LEU A 73 9.86 3.12 0.92
CA LEU A 73 10.86 2.23 1.55
C LEU A 73 12.19 2.18 0.79
N ASN A 74 12.18 2.08 -0.54
CA ASN A 74 13.43 2.01 -1.30
C ASN A 74 14.25 3.31 -1.26
N LYS A 75 13.63 4.49 -1.16
CA LYS A 75 14.33 5.78 -1.11
C LYS A 75 14.67 6.20 0.33
N THR A 76 13.74 6.02 1.25
CA THR A 76 13.89 6.41 2.66
C THR A 76 14.81 5.45 3.40
N VAL A 77 14.80 4.14 3.14
CA VAL A 77 15.77 3.20 3.76
C VAL A 77 17.21 3.55 3.36
N ILE A 78 17.45 4.10 2.16
CA ILE A 78 18.79 4.56 1.76
C ILE A 78 19.23 5.78 2.57
N LEU A 79 18.30 6.68 2.90
CA LEU A 79 18.56 7.85 3.74
C LEU A 79 18.69 7.48 5.22
N VAL A 80 17.80 6.63 5.74
CA VAL A 80 17.84 6.08 7.10
C VAL A 80 19.08 5.22 7.31
N LYS A 81 19.58 4.49 6.30
CA LYS A 81 20.87 3.78 6.41
C LYS A 81 22.07 4.70 6.64
N LYS A 82 21.97 5.98 6.29
CA LYS A 82 23.00 7.00 6.57
C LYS A 82 22.83 7.61 7.97
N ILE A 83 21.63 7.52 8.54
CA ILE A 83 21.33 7.92 9.91
C ILE A 83 21.74 6.73 10.79
N ASN A 84 22.68 6.95 11.70
CA ASN A 84 23.31 5.88 12.47
C ASN A 84 22.41 5.44 13.65
N GLU A 85 21.10 5.30 13.42
CA GLU A 85 20.10 4.93 14.42
C GLU A 85 19.75 3.43 14.28
N PRO A 86 20.21 2.56 15.20
CA PRO A 86 20.00 1.12 15.10
C PRO A 86 18.53 0.71 15.08
N TYR A 87 17.67 1.46 15.80
CA TYR A 87 16.24 1.23 15.89
C TYR A 87 15.54 1.40 14.54
N GLU A 88 15.64 2.57 13.91
CA GLU A 88 14.93 2.85 12.66
C GLU A 88 15.33 1.83 11.59
N LYS A 89 16.62 1.47 11.53
CA LYS A 89 17.12 0.43 10.63
C LYS A 89 16.47 -0.93 10.90
N LYS A 90 16.34 -1.36 12.16
CA LYS A 90 15.70 -2.63 12.53
C LYS A 90 14.22 -2.62 12.13
N TRP A 91 13.51 -1.54 12.47
CA TRP A 91 12.09 -1.36 12.20
C TRP A 91 11.79 -1.40 10.69
N TYR A 92 12.45 -0.57 9.89
CA TYR A 92 12.20 -0.51 8.44
C TYR A 92 12.63 -1.78 7.70
N ASN A 93 13.68 -2.46 8.13
CA ASN A 93 14.07 -3.74 7.54
C ASN A 93 13.00 -4.81 7.80
N ARG A 94 12.46 -4.88 9.02
CA ARG A 94 11.38 -5.82 9.36
C ARG A 94 10.11 -5.52 8.56
N LEU A 95 9.73 -4.24 8.49
CA LEU A 95 8.60 -3.78 7.68
C LEU A 95 8.76 -4.20 6.22
N ARG A 96 9.89 -3.88 5.59
CA ARG A 96 10.14 -4.23 4.19
C ARG A 96 10.04 -5.74 3.97
N LYS A 97 10.60 -6.55 4.87
CA LYS A 97 10.50 -8.01 4.79
C LYS A 97 9.05 -8.46 4.87
N GLY A 98 8.27 -7.92 5.80
CA GLY A 98 6.85 -8.24 5.96
C GLY A 98 6.02 -7.91 4.72
N LEU A 99 6.26 -6.76 4.07
CA LEU A 99 5.56 -6.42 2.84
C LEU A 99 5.92 -7.33 1.66
N LEU A 100 7.18 -7.78 1.59
CA LEU A 100 7.57 -8.78 0.59
C LEU A 100 6.88 -10.12 0.88
N GLU A 101 6.89 -10.58 2.14
CA GLU A 101 6.18 -11.79 2.58
C GLU A 101 4.68 -11.74 2.21
N LEU A 102 4.02 -10.59 2.38
CA LEU A 102 2.63 -10.38 1.97
C LEU A 102 2.45 -10.43 0.45
N LYS A 103 3.34 -9.77 -0.30
CA LYS A 103 3.27 -9.76 -1.77
C LYS A 103 3.48 -11.15 -2.36
N ASP A 104 4.37 -11.94 -1.77
CA ASP A 104 4.71 -13.29 -2.21
C ASP A 104 3.56 -14.30 -2.00
N GLN A 105 2.50 -13.92 -1.26
CA GLN A 105 1.28 -14.73 -1.17
C GLN A 105 0.44 -14.71 -2.46
N PHE A 106 0.69 -13.76 -3.35
CA PHE A 106 -0.05 -13.60 -4.59
C PHE A 106 0.77 -14.10 -5.77
N THR A 107 0.15 -14.87 -6.66
CA THR A 107 0.65 -14.99 -8.03
C THR A 107 0.56 -13.63 -8.74
N THR A 108 1.27 -13.49 -9.86
CA THR A 108 1.22 -12.26 -10.66
C THR A 108 -0.22 -11.90 -11.06
N VAL A 109 -1.01 -12.89 -11.48
CA VAL A 109 -2.40 -12.68 -11.92
C VAL A 109 -3.30 -12.28 -10.74
N GLU A 110 -3.16 -12.93 -9.57
CA GLU A 110 -3.94 -12.57 -8.38
C GLU A 110 -3.59 -11.16 -7.87
N PHE A 111 -2.31 -10.76 -7.98
CA PHE A 111 -1.89 -9.42 -7.61
C PHE A 111 -2.43 -8.35 -8.59
N GLU A 112 -2.49 -8.65 -9.89
CA GLU A 112 -3.15 -7.78 -10.86
C GLU A 112 -4.67 -7.74 -10.66
N TYR A 113 -5.27 -8.84 -10.23
CA TYR A 113 -6.68 -8.87 -9.86
C TYR A 113 -6.96 -8.01 -8.62
N LEU A 114 -6.03 -7.98 -7.65
CA LEU A 114 -6.10 -7.05 -6.53
C LEU A 114 -6.05 -5.57 -6.99
N GLU A 115 -5.20 -5.23 -7.97
CA GLU A 115 -5.18 -3.90 -8.59
C GLU A 115 -6.55 -3.57 -9.22
N TYR A 116 -7.14 -4.52 -9.93
CA TYR A 116 -8.47 -4.39 -10.52
C TYR A 116 -9.56 -4.16 -9.46
N ARG A 117 -9.55 -4.90 -8.35
CA ARG A 117 -10.43 -4.69 -7.19
C ARG A 117 -10.27 -3.29 -6.61
N ARG A 118 -9.03 -2.83 -6.40
CA ARG A 118 -8.73 -1.47 -5.92
C ARG A 118 -9.29 -0.39 -6.87
N HIS A 119 -9.25 -0.61 -8.18
CA HIS A 119 -9.88 0.30 -9.13
C HIS A 119 -11.42 0.26 -9.03
N ASN A 120 -12.04 -0.90 -8.78
CA ASN A 120 -13.51 -1.03 -8.64
C ASN A 120 -14.03 -0.29 -7.42
N SER A 121 -13.28 -0.32 -6.31
CA SER A 121 -13.63 0.42 -5.11
C SER A 121 -13.49 1.95 -5.25
N CYS A 122 -12.91 2.44 -6.35
CA CYS A 122 -12.76 3.88 -6.63
C CYS A 122 -13.56 4.35 -7.86
N HIS A 123 -14.09 3.43 -8.68
CA HIS A 123 -14.73 3.74 -9.95
C HIS A 123 -15.95 2.86 -10.16
N ILE A 124 -17.11 3.49 -10.37
CA ILE A 124 -18.38 2.80 -10.67
C ILE A 124 -18.31 2.07 -12.03
N PHE A 125 -17.54 2.59 -12.99
CA PHE A 125 -17.35 1.97 -14.31
C PHE A 125 -15.86 1.88 -14.67
N GLN A 126 -15.38 0.66 -14.95
CA GLN A 126 -14.02 0.43 -15.43
C GLN A 126 -13.94 0.30 -16.95
N GLN A 127 -14.04 1.42 -17.65
CA GLN A 127 -14.00 1.43 -19.11
C GLN A 127 -12.65 0.97 -19.66
N ASP A 128 -11.56 1.08 -18.90
CA ASP A 128 -10.22 0.68 -19.33
C ASP A 128 -10.02 -0.84 -19.44
N TYR A 129 -10.82 -1.61 -18.71
CA TYR A 129 -10.78 -3.08 -18.75
C TYR A 129 -11.87 -3.65 -19.67
N SER A 130 -12.81 -2.82 -20.15
CA SER A 130 -13.89 -3.26 -21.03
C SER A 130 -13.43 -3.47 -22.46
N VAL A 131 -13.85 -4.59 -23.06
CA VAL A 131 -13.75 -4.85 -24.51
C VAL A 131 -14.73 -3.97 -25.31
N PHE A 132 -15.83 -3.53 -24.70
CA PHE A 132 -16.86 -2.71 -25.32
C PHE A 132 -16.61 -1.21 -25.09
N LYS A 133 -16.93 -0.41 -26.10
CA LYS A 133 -17.06 1.04 -26.04
C LYS A 133 -18.44 1.44 -25.48
N LYS A 134 -18.62 2.73 -25.18
CA LYS A 134 -19.89 3.28 -24.64
C LYS A 134 -21.09 3.07 -25.57
N ASP A 135 -20.86 2.90 -26.86
CA ASP A 135 -21.88 2.65 -27.90
C ASP A 135 -22.10 1.15 -28.15
N ASN A 136 -21.61 0.27 -27.26
CA ASN A 136 -21.60 -1.19 -27.40
C ASN A 136 -20.82 -1.73 -28.60
N SER A 137 -20.04 -0.90 -29.29
CA SER A 137 -19.10 -1.37 -30.31
C SER A 137 -17.84 -1.96 -29.66
N LEU A 138 -17.13 -2.83 -30.37
CA LEU A 138 -15.87 -3.41 -29.90
C LEU A 138 -14.73 -2.39 -30.00
N LYS A 139 -13.87 -2.33 -28.97
CA LYS A 139 -12.59 -1.62 -29.07
C LYS A 139 -11.71 -2.24 -30.15
N ASN A 140 -10.91 -1.42 -30.83
CA ASN A 140 -9.94 -1.94 -31.80
C ASN A 140 -8.75 -2.59 -31.07
N LYS A 141 -7.97 -3.45 -31.76
CA LYS A 141 -6.83 -4.18 -31.17
C LYS A 141 -5.78 -3.28 -30.48
N LYS A 142 -5.64 -2.02 -30.89
CA LYS A 142 -4.70 -1.06 -30.28
C LYS A 142 -5.23 -0.53 -28.94
N GLU A 143 -6.54 -0.27 -28.85
CA GLU A 143 -7.28 0.14 -27.65
C GLU A 143 -7.54 -1.04 -26.68
N GLN A 144 -7.44 -2.27 -27.17
CA GLN A 144 -7.55 -3.50 -26.37
C GLN A 144 -6.24 -3.86 -25.64
N ASN A 145 -5.26 -2.96 -25.53
CA ASN A 145 -4.03 -3.24 -24.79
C ASN A 145 -3.94 -2.41 -23.50
N ARG A 146 -3.79 -3.08 -22.36
CA ARG A 146 -3.47 -2.47 -21.07
C ARG A 146 -2.10 -2.98 -20.59
N LYS A 147 -1.20 -2.07 -20.21
CA LYS A 147 0.19 -2.41 -19.82
C LYS A 147 0.87 -3.34 -20.85
N LYS A 148 0.64 -3.10 -22.15
CA LYS A 148 1.15 -3.91 -23.29
C LYS A 148 0.57 -5.35 -23.37
N ARG A 149 -0.52 -5.65 -22.66
CA ARG A 149 -1.22 -6.95 -22.68
C ARG A 149 -2.63 -6.81 -23.21
N SER A 150 -3.14 -7.84 -23.87
CA SER A 150 -4.52 -7.86 -24.37
C SER A 150 -5.53 -7.85 -23.22
N VAL A 151 -6.51 -6.94 -23.30
CA VAL A 151 -7.63 -6.80 -22.36
C VAL A 151 -8.43 -8.10 -22.27
N ILE A 152 -8.63 -8.80 -23.38
CA ILE A 152 -9.32 -10.10 -23.41
C ILE A 152 -8.56 -11.13 -22.56
N ASN A 153 -7.23 -11.18 -22.69
CA ASN A 153 -6.43 -12.10 -21.88
C ASN A 153 -6.51 -11.75 -20.39
N ILE A 154 -6.49 -10.46 -20.06
CA ILE A 154 -6.67 -9.99 -18.67
C ILE A 154 -8.04 -10.41 -18.13
N GLU A 155 -9.13 -10.23 -18.88
CA GLU A 155 -10.47 -10.64 -18.46
C GLU A 155 -10.57 -12.16 -18.26
N LEU A 156 -10.01 -12.97 -19.17
CA LEU A 156 -9.99 -14.43 -19.04
C LEU A 156 -9.17 -14.89 -17.83
N GLU A 157 -8.05 -14.21 -17.56
CA GLU A 157 -7.24 -14.48 -16.38
C GLU A 157 -7.97 -14.11 -15.08
N PHE A 158 -8.67 -12.97 -15.04
CA PHE A 158 -9.49 -12.59 -13.89
C PHE A 158 -10.68 -13.54 -13.69
N PHE A 159 -11.31 -13.97 -14.78
CA PHE A 159 -12.32 -15.03 -14.74
C PHE A 159 -11.76 -16.31 -14.13
N SER A 160 -10.53 -16.71 -14.49
CA SER A 160 -9.89 -17.89 -13.92
C SER A 160 -9.61 -17.75 -12.42
N VAL A 161 -9.24 -16.56 -11.96
CA VAL A 161 -9.07 -16.25 -10.53
C VAL A 161 -10.41 -16.39 -9.81
N LEU A 162 -11.47 -15.75 -10.33
CA LEU A 162 -12.81 -15.85 -9.76
C LEU A 162 -13.30 -17.29 -9.72
N GLN A 163 -13.08 -18.07 -10.78
CA GLN A 163 -13.45 -19.47 -10.82
C GLN A 163 -12.68 -20.30 -9.78
N LYS A 164 -11.37 -20.06 -9.63
CA LYS A 164 -10.50 -20.74 -8.65
C LYS A 164 -11.01 -20.55 -7.22
N TYR A 165 -11.45 -19.33 -6.88
CA TYR A 165 -11.83 -19.00 -5.51
C TYR A 165 -13.33 -19.04 -5.23
N GLY A 166 -14.18 -19.24 -6.24
CA GLY A 166 -15.64 -19.25 -6.06
C GLY A 166 -16.24 -17.85 -5.97
N GLY A 167 -15.70 -16.90 -6.74
CA GLY A 167 -16.14 -15.52 -6.80
C GLY A 167 -15.35 -14.57 -5.90
N ASP A 168 -15.78 -13.30 -5.87
CA ASP A 168 -15.17 -12.24 -5.06
C ASP A 168 -15.12 -12.59 -3.57
N THR A 169 -16.22 -13.11 -3.03
CA THR A 169 -16.31 -13.46 -1.61
C THR A 169 -15.32 -14.57 -1.25
N GLY A 170 -15.17 -15.57 -2.11
CA GLY A 170 -14.21 -16.65 -1.86
C GLY A 170 -12.76 -16.21 -1.99
N PHE A 171 -12.46 -15.28 -2.92
CA PHE A 171 -11.15 -14.62 -2.99
C PHE A 171 -10.86 -13.86 -1.68
N ASP A 172 -11.85 -13.10 -1.21
CA ASP A 172 -11.76 -12.30 0.02
C ASP A 172 -11.52 -13.17 1.25
N THR A 173 -12.29 -14.25 1.39
CA THR A 173 -12.13 -15.22 2.47
C THR A 173 -10.76 -15.90 2.43
N HIS A 174 -10.33 -16.36 1.26
CA HIS A 174 -9.05 -17.04 1.11
C HIS A 174 -7.89 -16.15 1.56
N PHE A 175 -7.77 -14.97 0.97
CA PHE A 175 -6.63 -14.09 1.26
C PHE A 175 -6.72 -13.47 2.65
N ARG A 176 -7.91 -13.26 3.24
CA ARG A 176 -7.99 -12.89 4.66
C ARG A 176 -7.36 -13.94 5.57
N ILE A 177 -7.65 -15.22 5.33
CA ILE A 177 -7.08 -16.32 6.13
C ILE A 177 -5.56 -16.38 5.96
N VAL A 178 -5.07 -16.26 4.72
CA VAL A 178 -3.64 -16.34 4.40
C VAL A 178 -2.87 -15.14 4.97
N LEU A 179 -3.39 -13.93 4.81
CA LEU A 179 -2.67 -12.70 5.15
C LEU A 179 -2.76 -12.34 6.63
N TYR A 180 -3.86 -12.70 7.31
CA TYR A 180 -4.07 -12.34 8.72
C TYR A 180 -2.88 -12.66 9.63
N PRO A 181 -2.35 -13.89 9.69
CA PRO A 181 -1.24 -14.20 10.59
C PRO A 181 0.03 -13.42 10.23
N ILE A 182 0.29 -13.16 8.95
CA ILE A 182 1.47 -12.41 8.49
C ILE A 182 1.36 -10.94 8.93
N ILE A 183 0.21 -10.32 8.71
CA ILE A 183 -0.03 -8.92 9.09
C ILE A 183 -0.02 -8.77 10.61
N ASN A 184 -0.63 -9.71 11.34
CA ASN A 184 -0.66 -9.68 12.80
C ASN A 184 0.75 -9.82 13.39
N GLN A 185 1.55 -10.78 12.90
CA GLN A 185 2.92 -10.93 13.35
C GLN A 185 3.77 -9.70 13.01
N LEU A 186 3.58 -9.11 11.82
CA LEU A 186 4.26 -7.89 11.45
C LEU A 186 3.95 -6.74 12.43
N ASN A 187 2.68 -6.56 12.79
CA ASN A 187 2.28 -5.54 13.76
C ASN A 187 2.96 -5.75 15.13
N ILE A 188 2.93 -7.00 15.64
CA ILE A 188 3.59 -7.37 16.90
C ILE A 188 5.09 -7.03 16.84
N ASP A 189 5.79 -7.50 15.81
CA ASP A 189 7.23 -7.31 15.69
C ASP A 189 7.62 -5.83 15.65
N LEU A 190 6.86 -5.01 14.92
CA LEU A 190 7.13 -3.57 14.80
C LEU A 190 6.88 -2.83 16.13
N ASN A 191 5.83 -3.20 16.87
CA ASN A 191 5.57 -2.62 18.19
C ASN A 191 6.63 -3.03 19.21
N THR A 192 7.06 -4.29 19.22
CA THR A 192 8.14 -4.76 20.09
C THR A 192 9.44 -4.00 19.82
N ILE A 193 9.78 -3.79 18.55
CA ILE A 193 10.98 -2.99 18.18
C ILE A 193 10.85 -1.56 18.70
N GLN A 194 9.65 -0.97 18.68
CA GLN A 194 9.38 0.38 19.18
C GLN A 194 9.47 0.48 20.71
N GLU A 195 8.90 -0.48 21.43
CA GLU A 195 8.98 -0.57 22.89
C GLU A 195 10.44 -0.74 23.36
N GLU A 196 11.23 -1.56 22.68
CA GLU A 196 12.67 -1.72 22.96
C GLU A 196 13.45 -0.40 22.84
N ASP A 197 13.08 0.48 21.90
CA ASP A 197 13.71 1.78 21.71
C ASP A 197 13.33 2.79 22.79
N MET A 198 12.03 2.83 23.15
CA MET A 198 11.53 3.68 24.23
C MET A 198 12.19 3.34 25.57
N ASN A 199 12.24 2.05 25.92
CA ASN A 199 12.86 1.60 27.18
C ASN A 199 14.36 1.92 27.24
N LYS A 200 15.07 1.90 26.10
CA LYS A 200 16.50 2.30 26.05
C LYS A 200 16.71 3.79 26.25
N LYS A 201 15.77 4.63 25.81
CA LYS A 201 15.83 6.08 26.00
C LYS A 201 15.59 6.43 27.47
N GLU A 202 14.63 5.78 28.12
CA GLU A 202 14.32 5.97 29.55
C GLU A 202 15.46 5.53 30.49
N ILE A 203 16.28 4.55 30.10
CA ILE A 203 17.44 4.11 30.89
C ILE A 203 18.65 5.06 30.75
N ASN A 204 18.69 5.86 29.68
CA ASN A 204 19.80 6.77 29.38
C ASN A 204 19.50 8.24 29.76
N GLU A 205 18.33 8.52 30.32
CA GLU A 205 17.93 9.80 30.96
C GLU A 205 18.09 9.73 32.48
#